data_AF-A0A519JL10-F1
#
_entry.id   AF-A0A519JL10-F1
#
_cell.length_a   1.000
_cell.length_b   1.000
_cell.length_c   1.000
_cell.angle_alpha   90.00
_cell.angle_beta   90.00
_cell.angle_gamma   90.00
#
_symmetry.space_group_name_H-M   'P 1'
#
loop_
_entity.id
_entity.type
_entity.pdbx_description
1 polymer ?
#
loop_
_entity_poly.entity_id
_entity_poly.type
_entity_poly.pdbx_seq_one_letter_code
_entity_poly.pdbx_strand_id
1 'polypeptide(L)'
;MAWISLLIAGVLEIVWAYFMKQSHGFTRLWPSVATIGFMTVSFALLSFSMKTLPMGTAYVMWTGIGAVGAFIVGVVLLGEQISPL
;
A
#
# COMPACT_ATOMS: atom_id res chain seq x y z
N MET A 1 17.89 -5.95 7.31
CA MET A 1 17.51 -4.75 6.54
C MET A 1 16.36 -5.01 5.57
N ALA A 2 16.40 -6.06 4.73
CA ALA A 2 15.36 -6.34 3.73
C ALA A 2 13.92 -6.49 4.30
N TRP A 3 13.78 -7.13 5.46
CA TRP A 3 12.50 -7.23 6.16
C TRP A 3 11.95 -5.87 6.63
N ILE A 4 12.82 -4.95 7.07
CA ILE A 4 12.42 -3.61 7.49
C ILE A 4 11.96 -2.81 6.25
N SER A 5 12.72 -2.85 5.16
CA SER A 5 12.30 -2.22 3.90
C SER A 5 10.99 -2.81 3.37
N LEU A 6 10.76 -4.11 3.55
CA LEU A 6 9.52 -4.78 3.14
C LEU A 6 8.33 -4.33 3.99
N LEU A 7 8.53 -4.20 5.30
CA LEU A 7 7.50 -3.68 6.21
C LEU A 7 7.15 -2.23 5.88
N ILE A 8 8.16 -1.39 5.63
CA ILE A 8 7.94 0.00 5.19
C ILE A 8 7.24 0.03 3.82
N ALA A 9 7.63 -0.85 2.88
CA ALA A 9 6.96 -0.96 1.58
C ALA A 9 5.48 -1.28 1.73
N GLY A 10 5.12 -2.23 2.61
CA GLY A 10 3.73 -2.58 2.89
C GLY A 10 2.96 -1.44 3.56
N VAL A 11 3.57 -0.71 4.50
CA VAL A 11 2.93 0.48 5.11
C VAL A 11 2.69 1.57 4.07
N LEU A 12 3.65 1.82 3.18
CA LEU A 12 3.47 2.76 2.08
C LEU A 12 2.36 2.31 1.12
N GLU A 13 2.12 1.00 1.01
CA GLU A 13 1.01 0.46 0.23
C GLU A 13 -0.34 0.94 0.74
N ILE A 14 -0.53 0.86 2.06
CA ILE A 14 -1.71 1.37 2.75
C ILE A 14 -1.89 2.87 2.47
N VAL A 15 -0.79 3.64 2.54
CA VAL A 15 -0.81 5.10 2.34
C VAL A 15 -1.22 5.47 0.92
N TRP A 16 -0.62 4.85 -0.11
CA TRP A 16 -0.99 5.19 -1.48
C TRP A 16 -2.39 4.70 -1.85
N ALA A 17 -2.85 3.56 -1.29
CA ALA A 17 -4.21 3.06 -1.48
C ALA A 17 -5.25 4.03 -0.90
N TYR A 18 -4.97 4.60 0.28
CA TYR A 18 -5.80 5.66 0.87
C TYR A 18 -5.89 6.89 -0.03
N PHE A 19 -4.74 7.41 -0.51
CA PHE A 19 -4.74 8.56 -1.42
C PHE A 19 -5.40 8.24 -2.77
N MET A 20 -5.31 7.00 -3.23
CA MET A 20 -5.95 6.57 -4.47
C MET A 20 -7.47 6.70 -4.36
N LYS A 21 -8.05 6.29 -3.23
CA LYS A 21 -9.48 6.51 -2.95
C LYS A 21 -9.83 8.02 -2.93
N GLN A 22 -9.04 8.81 -2.20
CA GLN A 22 -9.22 10.27 -2.10
C GLN A 22 -9.08 11.02 -3.44
N SER A 23 -8.37 10.42 -4.41
CA SER A 23 -8.19 11.01 -5.74
C SER A 23 -9.48 11.05 -6.56
N HIS A 24 -10.54 10.36 -6.14
CA HIS A 24 -11.80 10.20 -6.87
C HIS A 24 -11.55 9.82 -8.34
N GLY A 25 -10.83 8.71 -8.56
CA GLY A 25 -10.49 8.25 -9.91
C GLY A 25 -9.49 9.16 -10.61
N PHE A 26 -8.50 9.67 -9.87
CA PHE A 26 -7.46 10.58 -10.37
C PHE A 26 -7.94 11.94 -10.88
N THR A 27 -9.11 12.39 -10.44
CA THR A 27 -9.63 13.73 -10.77
C THR A 27 -9.03 14.82 -9.88
N ARG A 28 -8.61 14.49 -8.65
CA ARG A 28 -7.94 15.42 -7.74
C ARG A 28 -6.42 15.31 -7.84
N LEU A 29 -5.77 16.37 -8.32
CA LEU A 29 -4.32 16.42 -8.56
C LEU A 29 -3.47 16.06 -7.34
N TRP A 30 -3.71 16.68 -6.18
CA TRP A 30 -2.87 16.46 -5.00
C TRP A 30 -2.88 15.02 -4.47
N PRO A 31 -4.05 14.38 -4.24
CA PRO A 31 -4.10 12.96 -3.92
C PRO A 31 -3.49 12.07 -5.01
N SER A 32 -3.68 12.38 -6.29
CA SER A 32 -3.08 11.60 -7.39
C SER A 32 -1.56 11.62 -7.38
N VAL A 33 -0.96 12.79 -7.17
CA VAL A 33 0.51 12.93 -7.04
C VAL A 33 1.01 12.16 -5.83
N ALA A 34 0.29 12.24 -4.70
CA ALA A 34 0.63 11.47 -3.51
C ALA A 34 0.56 9.95 -3.77
N THR A 35 -0.50 9.47 -4.43
CA THR A 35 -0.63 8.06 -4.81
C THR A 35 0.56 7.59 -5.64
N ILE A 36 0.88 8.31 -6.72
CA ILE A 36 1.98 7.91 -7.61
C ILE A 36 3.31 7.95 -6.87
N GLY A 37 3.58 9.00 -6.10
CA GLY A 37 4.82 9.14 -5.33
C GLY A 37 5.02 8.01 -4.33
N PHE A 38 4.03 7.75 -3.48
CA PHE A 38 4.10 6.68 -2.49
C PHE A 38 4.11 5.28 -3.12
N MET A 39 3.39 5.09 -4.24
CA MET A 39 3.42 3.84 -5.01
C MET A 39 4.83 3.57 -5.53
N THR A 40 5.49 4.56 -6.15
CA THR A 40 6.87 4.41 -6.66
C THR A 40 7.84 4.06 -5.53
N VAL A 41 7.75 4.73 -4.38
CA VAL A 41 8.64 4.45 -3.24
C VAL A 41 8.36 3.06 -2.65
N SER A 42 7.09 2.67 -2.52
CA SER A 42 6.69 1.33 -2.06
C SER A 42 7.26 0.24 -2.95
N PHE A 43 7.09 0.36 -4.26
CA PHE A 43 7.64 -0.60 -5.24
C PHE A 43 9.17 -0.62 -5.25
N ALA A 44 9.83 0.53 -5.10
CA ALA A 44 11.29 0.58 -5.02
C ALA A 44 11.82 -0.17 -3.79
N LEU A 45 11.16 -0.03 -2.64
CA LEU A 45 11.52 -0.74 -1.41
C LEU A 45 11.21 -2.25 -1.50
N LEU A 46 10.11 -2.63 -2.14
CA LEU A 46 9.81 -4.03 -2.43
C LEU A 46 10.91 -4.63 -3.31
N SER A 47 11.24 -3.98 -4.43
CA SER A 47 12.32 -4.41 -5.33
C SER A 47 13.66 -4.53 -4.60
N PHE A 48 13.96 -3.58 -3.71
CA PHE A 48 15.15 -3.65 -2.87
C PHE A 48 15.14 -4.87 -1.93
N SER A 49 14.01 -5.16 -1.28
CA SER A 49 13.88 -6.33 -0.39
C SER A 49 14.06 -7.65 -1.14
N MET A 50 13.59 -7.72 -2.39
CA MET A 50 13.69 -8.89 -3.28
C MET A 50 15.11 -9.21 -3.73
N LYS A 51 16.08 -8.30 -3.53
CA LYS A 51 17.51 -8.61 -3.76
C LYS A 51 18.04 -9.68 -2.80
N THR A 52 17.34 -9.91 -1.70
CA THR A 52 17.76 -10.86 -0.65
C THR A 52 16.66 -11.85 -0.29
N LEU A 53 15.39 -11.43 -0.36
CA LEU A 53 14.24 -12.28 -0.08
C LEU A 53 13.71 -12.91 -1.36
N PRO A 54 13.30 -14.19 -1.32
CA PRO A 54 12.59 -14.81 -2.44
C PRO A 54 11.35 -14.01 -2.82
N MET A 55 11.07 -13.90 -4.12
CA MET A 55 9.92 -13.16 -4.65
C MET A 55 8.60 -13.58 -3.99
N GLY A 56 8.36 -14.89 -3.86
CA GLY A 56 7.13 -15.41 -3.25
C GLY A 56 6.92 -14.91 -1.82
N THR A 57 7.98 -14.92 -1.00
CA THR A 57 7.93 -14.45 0.38
C THR A 57 7.72 -12.94 0.44
N ALA A 58 8.51 -12.18 -0.33
CA ALA A 58 8.44 -10.72 -0.32
C ALA A 58 7.06 -10.24 -0.81
N TYR A 59 6.58 -10.77 -1.93
CA TYR A 59 5.32 -10.34 -2.55
C TYR A 59 4.10 -10.67 -1.68
N VAL A 60 4.03 -11.88 -1.11
CA VAL A 60 2.92 -12.28 -0.22
C VAL A 60 2.89 -11.42 1.04
N MET A 61 4.06 -11.14 1.63
CA MET A 61 4.12 -10.29 2.82
C MET A 61 3.77 -8.83 2.52
N TRP A 62 4.25 -8.28 1.40
CA TRP A 62 3.93 -6.93 0.96
C TRP A 62 2.42 -6.77 0.74
N THR A 63 1.86 -7.58 -0.15
CA THR A 63 0.42 -7.55 -0.47
C THR A 63 -0.46 -7.90 0.74
N GLY A 64 -0.02 -8.81 1.61
CA GLY A 64 -0.73 -9.14 2.84
C GLY A 64 -0.83 -7.95 3.81
N ILE A 65 0.28 -7.24 4.03
CA ILE A 65 0.30 -6.01 4.84
C ILE A 65 -0.56 -4.93 4.18
N GLY A 66 -0.39 -4.71 2.88
CA GLY A 66 -1.15 -3.73 2.11
C GLY A 66 -2.65 -3.99 2.16
N ALA A 67 -3.09 -5.22 1.90
CA ALA A 67 -4.50 -5.60 1.88
C ALA A 67 -5.16 -5.46 3.25
N VAL A 68 -4.56 -6.02 4.30
CA VAL A 68 -5.12 -5.93 5.66
C VAL A 68 -5.14 -4.48 6.14
N GLY A 69 -4.06 -3.74 5.90
CA GLY A 69 -3.97 -2.35 6.31
C GLY A 69 -4.91 -1.42 5.54
N ALA A 70 -5.05 -1.61 4.22
CA ALA A 70 -6.00 -0.86 3.40
C ALA A 70 -7.44 -1.15 3.82
N PHE A 71 -7.77 -2.40 4.14
CA PHE A 71 -9.07 -2.76 4.69
C PHE A 71 -9.34 -2.07 6.03
N ILE A 72 -8.39 -2.12 6.98
CA ILE A 72 -8.51 -1.43 8.28
C ILE A 72 -8.71 0.08 8.08
N VAL A 73 -7.94 0.70 7.17
CA VAL A 73 -8.09 2.12 6.83
C VAL A 73 -9.44 2.41 6.18
N GLY A 74 -9.92 1.54 5.29
CA GLY A 74 -11.25 1.65 4.67
C GLY A 74 -12.36 1.69 5.71
N VAL A 75 -12.34 0.76 6.66
CA VAL A 75 -13.33 0.70 7.73
C VAL A 75 -13.20 1.90 8.68
N VAL A 76 -11.99 2.19 9.18
CA VAL A 76 -11.78 3.14 10.27
C VAL A 76 -11.80 4.60 9.81
N LEU A 77 -11.14 4.91 8.69
CA LEU A 77 -10.97 6.28 8.20
C LEU A 77 -11.98 6.66 7.12
N LEU A 78 -12.41 5.70 6.30
CA LEU A 78 -13.35 5.95 5.20
C LEU A 78 -14.79 5.57 5.55
N GLY A 79 -15.01 4.90 6.69
CA GLY A 79 -16.33 4.49 7.15
C GLY A 79 -16.98 3.44 6.24
N GLU A 80 -16.17 2.65 5.52
CA GLU A 80 -16.67 1.58 4.66
C GLU A 80 -17.39 0.53 5.51
N GLN A 81 -18.61 0.15 5.09
CA GLN A 81 -19.42 -0.80 5.83
C GLN A 81 -18.84 -2.21 5.69
N ILE A 82 -18.68 -2.89 6.82
CA ILE A 82 -18.38 -4.33 6.84
C ILE A 82 -19.70 -5.07 6.63
N SER A 83 -20.22 -5.02 5.39
CA SER A 83 -21.38 -5.81 4.99
C SER A 83 -20.91 -7.07 4.28
N PRO A 84 -21.31 -8.28 4.73
CA PRO A 84 -21.13 -9.51 3.97
C PRO A 84 -22.13 -9.67 2.80
N LEU A 85 -22.99 -8.65 2.58
CA LEU A 85 -24.07 -8.57 1.60
C LEU A 85 -23.87 -7.37 0.67
#